data_AF-A0A8H4C349-F1
#
_entry.id   AF-A0A8H4C349-F1
#
_cell.length_a   1.000
_cell.length_b   1.000
_cell.length_c   1.000
_cell.angle_alpha   90.00
_cell.angle_beta   90.00
_cell.angle_gamma   90.00
#
_symmetry.space_group_name_H-M   'P 1'
#
loop_
_entity.id
_entity.type
_entity.pdbx_description
1 polymer ?
#
loop_
_entity_poly.entity_id
_entity_poly.type
_entity_poly.pdbx_seq_one_letter_code
_entity_poly.pdbx_strand_id
1 'polypeptide(L)'
;MPHDPGSARHVDKKMKMVGLGRLRWYLSERECFKQHTLSESHNIGNVNETINNISQQFQAEFLDQLRTSHREKSVHSNRFYQTYIANKHHTHLNATRWHSLTDFVKFLGREGLCRVEEKDDGLFIAWINRSPEALRRAADSRKRDQAEAADQMREEDLIQAQIARAHAQTKVTATAATPETPESAPTSIEPGRTVGFQLPASRSSKEESKMSQGKKPLNVFKAAKQPMKRKRTDSPIFVAPT
;
A
#
# COMPACT_ATOMS: atom_id res chain seq x y z
N MET A 1 -26.86 9.41 77.58
CA MET A 1 -27.33 8.02 77.70
C MET A 1 -26.94 7.26 76.44
N PRO A 2 -26.04 6.27 76.49
CA PRO A 2 -25.80 5.39 75.35
C PRO A 2 -27.11 4.68 74.97
N HIS A 3 -27.49 4.73 73.70
CA HIS A 3 -28.71 4.08 73.22
C HIS A 3 -28.49 2.57 73.11
N ASP A 4 -29.40 1.82 73.72
CA ASP A 4 -29.40 0.36 73.77
C ASP A 4 -29.15 -0.25 72.37
N PRO A 5 -28.14 -1.12 72.20
CA PRO A 5 -27.85 -1.78 70.93
C PRO A 5 -29.06 -2.57 70.42
N GLY A 6 -29.67 -2.07 69.34
CA GLY A 6 -30.89 -2.65 68.74
C GLY A 6 -32.08 -1.69 68.73
N SER A 7 -32.03 -0.57 69.46
CA SER A 7 -33.03 0.49 69.35
C SER A 7 -33.06 1.07 67.93
N ALA A 8 -34.25 1.43 67.44
CA ALA A 8 -34.44 2.01 66.10
C ALA A 8 -33.53 3.22 65.84
N ARG A 9 -33.26 4.04 66.87
CA ARG A 9 -32.32 5.18 66.78
C ARG A 9 -30.84 4.74 66.69
N HIS A 10 -30.48 3.61 67.29
CA HIS A 10 -29.14 3.03 67.17
C HIS A 10 -28.90 2.50 65.75
N VAL A 11 -29.87 1.79 65.18
CA VAL A 11 -29.81 1.25 63.81
C VAL A 11 -29.74 2.38 62.78
N ASP A 12 -30.58 3.40 62.92
CA ASP A 12 -30.56 4.59 62.06
C ASP A 12 -29.22 5.34 62.11
N LYS A 13 -28.65 5.52 63.31
CA LYS A 13 -27.33 6.14 63.48
C LYS A 13 -26.21 5.29 62.87
N LYS A 14 -26.30 3.96 62.97
CA LYS A 14 -25.33 3.03 62.37
C LYS A 14 -25.40 3.06 60.84
N MET A 15 -26.59 3.06 60.24
CA MET A 15 -26.78 3.21 58.78
C MET A 15 -26.24 4.55 58.27
N LYS A 16 -26.51 5.65 58.99
CA LYS A 16 -25.98 6.98 58.66
C LYS A 16 -24.45 7.06 58.76
N MET A 17 -23.85 6.46 59.79
CA MET A 17 -22.39 6.45 59.94
C MET A 17 -21.67 5.58 58.89
N VAL A 18 -22.27 4.47 58.44
CA VAL A 18 -21.72 3.65 57.35
C VAL A 18 -21.70 4.44 56.03
N GLY A 19 -22.78 5.17 55.72
CA GLY A 19 -22.82 6.05 54.54
C GLY A 19 -21.83 7.21 54.63
N LEU A 20 -21.67 7.79 55.82
CA LEU A 20 -20.75 8.91 56.05
C LEU A 20 -19.28 8.51 55.95
N GLY A 21 -18.91 7.29 56.38
CA GLY A 21 -17.54 6.76 56.24
C GLY A 21 -17.14 6.58 54.78
N ARG A 22 -18.06 6.07 53.94
CA ARG A 22 -17.83 5.94 52.50
C ARG A 22 -17.75 7.31 51.81
N LEU A 23 -18.56 8.28 52.24
CA LEU A 23 -18.49 9.66 51.73
C LEU A 23 -17.17 10.35 52.13
N ARG A 24 -16.71 10.17 53.38
CA ARG A 24 -15.40 10.68 53.84
C ARG A 24 -14.24 10.08 53.05
N TRP A 25 -14.31 8.78 52.75
CA TRP A 25 -13.32 8.11 51.91
C TRP A 25 -13.35 8.66 50.47
N TYR A 26 -14.52 8.82 49.86
CA TYR A 26 -14.65 9.45 48.54
C TYR A 26 -14.16 10.91 48.50
N LEU A 27 -14.40 11.70 49.56
CA LEU A 27 -13.92 13.07 49.64
C LEU A 27 -12.40 13.13 49.87
N SER A 28 -11.87 12.24 50.70
CA SER A 28 -10.43 12.15 50.97
C SER A 28 -9.64 11.66 49.77
N GLU A 29 -10.13 10.67 49.01
CA GLU A 29 -9.51 10.26 47.75
C GLU A 29 -9.55 11.38 46.72
N ARG A 30 -10.66 12.10 46.59
CA ARG A 30 -10.74 13.19 45.61
C ARG A 30 -9.83 14.36 45.95
N GLU A 31 -9.69 14.72 47.22
CA GLU A 31 -8.85 15.85 47.61
C GLU A 31 -7.36 15.48 47.63
N CYS A 32 -7.03 14.28 48.09
CA CYS A 32 -5.66 13.75 48.02
C CYS A 32 -5.23 13.45 46.58
N PHE A 33 -6.12 12.99 45.70
CA PHE A 33 -5.82 12.81 44.27
C PHE A 33 -5.50 14.13 43.57
N LYS A 34 -6.25 15.20 43.87
CA LYS A 34 -5.92 16.56 43.39
C LYS A 34 -4.58 17.01 43.92
N GLN A 35 -4.31 16.87 45.21
CA GLN A 35 -3.01 17.27 45.78
C GLN A 35 -1.84 16.40 45.30
N HIS A 36 -2.08 15.13 44.96
CA HIS A 36 -1.05 14.24 44.40
C HIS A 36 -0.78 14.52 42.91
N THR A 37 -1.82 14.88 42.13
CA THR A 37 -1.67 15.34 40.73
C THR A 37 -1.13 16.77 40.63
N LEU A 38 -1.30 17.59 41.68
CA LEU A 38 -0.73 18.93 41.79
C LEU A 38 0.64 18.96 42.50
N SER A 39 1.09 17.85 43.10
CA SER A 39 2.38 17.75 43.79
C SER A 39 3.54 17.81 42.79
N GLU A 40 4.57 18.59 43.11
CA GLU A 40 5.78 18.82 42.30
C GLU A 40 6.48 17.53 41.85
N SER A 41 6.36 16.43 42.59
CA SER A 41 6.93 15.13 42.22
C SER A 41 6.36 14.51 40.94
N HIS A 42 5.26 15.04 40.40
CA HIS A 42 4.66 14.66 39.13
C HIS A 42 4.75 15.77 38.06
N ASN A 43 5.41 16.88 38.33
CA ASN A 43 5.78 17.85 37.30
C ASN A 43 7.07 17.39 36.63
N ILE A 44 6.97 16.28 35.91
CA ILE A 44 7.97 15.86 34.93
C ILE A 44 8.06 17.01 33.91
N GLY A 45 9.16 17.77 34.00
CA GLY A 45 9.63 18.85 33.13
C GLY A 45 8.65 19.45 32.10
N ASN A 46 8.47 20.78 32.16
CA ASN A 46 7.85 21.63 31.13
C ASN A 46 6.83 20.89 30.24
N VAL A 47 5.54 20.91 30.61
CA VAL A 47 4.44 20.23 29.87
C VAL A 47 4.54 20.40 28.34
N ASN A 48 4.97 21.58 27.89
CA ASN A 48 5.21 21.88 26.47
C ASN A 48 6.28 20.99 25.80
N GLU A 49 7.38 20.70 26.49
CA GLU A 49 8.46 19.84 25.99
C GLU A 49 8.00 18.38 25.90
N THR A 50 7.25 17.92 26.91
CA THR A 50 6.64 16.59 26.90
C THR A 50 5.64 16.43 25.75
N ILE A 51 4.76 17.42 25.54
CA ILE A 51 3.81 17.42 24.39
C ILE A 51 4.56 17.41 23.07
N ASN A 52 5.67 18.16 22.95
CA ASN A 52 6.48 18.17 21.75
C ASN A 52 7.12 16.80 21.49
N ASN A 53 7.65 16.14 22.52
CA ASN A 53 8.23 14.80 22.41
C ASN A 53 7.19 13.76 21.98
N ILE A 54 6.02 13.77 22.61
CA ILE A 54 4.89 12.90 22.23
C ILE A 54 4.43 13.18 20.81
N SER A 55 4.37 14.45 20.40
CA SER A 55 3.98 14.85 19.04
C SER A 55 4.99 14.35 18.00
N GLN A 56 6.29 14.41 18.31
CA GLN A 56 7.34 13.85 17.45
C GLN A 56 7.25 12.33 17.35
N GLN A 57 7.00 11.64 18.47
CA GLN A 57 6.81 10.19 18.48
C GLN A 57 5.59 9.78 17.65
N PHE A 58 4.45 10.44 17.86
CA PHE A 58 3.23 10.21 17.08
C PHE A 58 3.48 10.39 15.59
N GLN A 59 4.17 11.47 15.20
CA GLN A 59 4.51 11.72 13.81
C GLN A 59 5.38 10.59 13.23
N ALA A 60 6.42 10.16 13.94
CA ALA A 60 7.29 9.08 13.47
C ALA A 60 6.53 7.76 13.30
N GLU A 61 5.72 7.36 14.29
CA GLU A 61 4.92 6.13 14.25
C GLU A 61 3.85 6.16 13.15
N PHE A 62 3.17 7.29 12.98
CA PHE A 62 2.17 7.48 11.93
C PHE A 62 2.79 7.30 10.54
N LEU A 63 3.97 7.89 10.33
CA LEU A 63 4.69 7.81 9.06
C LEU A 63 5.27 6.42 8.80
N ASP A 64 5.75 5.72 9.83
CA ASP A 64 6.22 4.33 9.70
C ASP A 64 5.08 3.37 9.32
N GLN A 65 3.91 3.56 9.92
CA GLN A 65 2.71 2.80 9.55
C GLN A 65 2.27 3.11 8.11
N LEU A 66 2.34 4.36 7.68
CA LEU A 66 1.99 4.77 6.31
C LEU A 66 2.98 4.18 5.29
N ARG A 67 4.27 4.17 5.63
CA ARG A 67 5.33 3.56 4.84
C ARG A 67 5.14 2.04 4.70
N THR A 68 4.75 1.36 5.76
CA THR A 68 4.58 -0.11 5.75
C THR A 68 3.31 -0.53 5.00
N SER A 69 2.21 0.20 5.19
CA SER A 69 0.89 -0.18 4.67
C SER A 69 0.63 0.24 3.22
N HIS A 70 0.95 1.48 2.83
CA HIS A 70 0.42 2.08 1.60
C HIS A 70 1.49 2.61 0.64
N ARG A 71 2.71 2.89 1.15
CA ARG A 71 3.84 3.39 0.34
C ARG A 71 3.38 4.56 -0.53
N GLU A 72 3.39 4.42 -1.85
CA GLU A 72 3.09 5.51 -2.79
C GLU A 72 1.59 5.70 -3.08
N LYS A 73 0.72 4.81 -2.59
CA LYS A 73 -0.73 4.92 -2.89
C LYS A 73 -1.38 6.03 -2.07
N SER A 74 -2.18 6.87 -2.73
CA SER A 74 -3.06 7.85 -2.06
C SER A 74 -4.16 7.13 -1.30
N VAL A 75 -4.30 7.43 0.00
CA VAL A 75 -5.32 6.84 0.88
C VAL A 75 -6.08 7.92 1.64
N HIS A 76 -7.37 7.68 1.86
CA HIS A 76 -8.23 8.58 2.62
C HIS A 76 -7.78 8.68 4.09
N SER A 77 -7.49 9.90 4.54
CA SER A 77 -6.87 10.21 5.84
C SER A 77 -7.63 9.62 7.02
N ASN A 78 -8.96 9.79 7.05
CA ASN A 78 -9.78 9.33 8.17
C ASN A 78 -9.80 7.80 8.28
N ARG A 79 -9.84 7.10 7.13
CA ARG A 79 -9.81 5.64 7.08
C ARG A 79 -8.46 5.09 7.54
N PHE A 80 -7.38 5.76 7.11
CA PHE A 80 -6.04 5.42 7.56
C PHE A 80 -5.89 5.63 9.08
N TYR A 81 -6.34 6.77 9.60
CA TYR A 81 -6.27 7.07 11.04
C TYR A 81 -7.03 6.06 11.89
N GLN A 82 -8.23 5.64 11.47
CA GLN A 82 -8.99 4.58 12.15
C GLN A 82 -8.23 3.25 12.19
N THR A 83 -7.52 2.92 11.11
CA THR A 83 -6.67 1.72 11.06
C THR A 83 -5.45 1.86 11.96
N TYR A 84 -4.89 3.07 12.07
CA TYR A 84 -3.77 3.36 12.96
C TYR A 84 -4.15 3.21 14.43
N ILE A 85 -5.25 3.81 14.88
CA ILE A 85 -5.69 3.71 16.30
C ILE A 85 -6.31 2.36 16.68
N ALA A 86 -6.50 1.46 15.71
CA ALA A 86 -6.93 0.09 15.99
C ALA A 86 -5.90 -0.65 16.87
N ASN A 87 -4.62 -0.28 16.80
CA ASN A 87 -3.60 -0.76 17.71
C ASN A 87 -3.56 0.10 18.98
N LYS A 88 -3.67 -0.53 20.15
CA LYS A 88 -3.66 0.14 21.46
C LYS A 88 -2.30 0.71 21.87
N HIS A 89 -1.21 0.25 21.25
CA HIS A 89 0.13 0.72 21.55
C HIS A 89 0.48 2.03 20.85
N HIS A 90 -0.35 2.48 19.91
CA HIS A 90 -0.12 3.72 19.19
C HIS A 90 -0.60 4.92 19.99
N THR A 91 0.13 6.02 19.86
CA THR A 91 -0.23 7.29 20.47
C THR A 91 -1.50 7.85 19.81
N HIS A 92 -2.49 8.26 20.61
CA HIS A 92 -3.71 8.88 20.07
C HIS A 92 -3.49 10.37 19.78
N LEU A 93 -4.17 10.92 18.76
CA LEU A 93 -4.05 12.32 18.36
C LEU A 93 -4.28 13.30 19.53
N ASN A 94 -5.20 13.00 20.44
CA ASN A 94 -5.50 13.82 21.63
C ASN A 94 -4.30 14.08 22.55
N ALA A 95 -3.25 13.26 22.47
CA ALA A 95 -2.03 13.43 23.27
C ALA A 95 -1.02 14.38 22.61
N THR A 96 -1.30 14.85 21.39
CA THR A 96 -0.39 15.67 20.58
C THR A 96 -0.80 17.14 20.58
N ARG A 97 0.05 17.98 19.99
CA ARG A 97 -0.24 19.41 19.76
C ARG A 97 -1.36 19.67 18.73
N TRP A 98 -1.78 18.65 17.97
CA TRP A 98 -2.77 18.81 16.90
C TRP A 98 -4.18 18.48 17.41
N HIS A 99 -5.10 19.43 17.24
CA HIS A 99 -6.48 19.29 17.75
C HIS A 99 -7.38 18.48 16.81
N SER A 100 -7.02 18.37 15.53
CA SER A 100 -7.79 17.65 14.52
C SER A 100 -6.88 16.93 13.54
N LEU A 101 -7.35 15.81 13.01
CA LEU A 101 -6.60 15.04 12.01
C LEU A 101 -6.27 15.90 10.80
N THR A 102 -7.24 16.71 10.34
CA THR A 102 -7.07 17.62 9.21
C THR A 102 -5.92 18.61 9.43
N ASP A 103 -5.75 19.14 10.63
CA ASP A 103 -4.66 20.05 10.95
C ASP A 103 -3.30 19.32 10.91
N PHE A 104 -3.24 18.10 11.43
CA PHE A 104 -2.06 17.24 11.31
C PHE A 104 -1.72 16.91 9.84
N VAL A 105 -2.72 16.60 9.01
CA VAL A 105 -2.50 16.32 7.58
C VAL A 105 -1.98 17.56 6.84
N LYS A 106 -2.55 18.73 7.12
CA LYS A 106 -2.05 20.00 6.56
C LYS A 106 -0.61 20.27 6.99
N PHE A 107 -0.26 19.95 8.25
CA PHE A 107 1.11 20.03 8.74
C PHE A 107 2.06 19.10 7.96
N LEU A 108 1.68 17.85 7.71
CA LEU A 108 2.48 16.91 6.91
C LEU A 108 2.71 17.39 5.47
N GLY A 109 1.72 18.07 4.88
CA GLY A 109 1.85 18.71 3.58
C GLY A 109 2.83 19.88 3.59
N ARG A 110 2.84 20.69 4.67
CA ARG A 110 3.78 21.80 4.85
C ARG A 110 5.23 21.33 5.04
N GLU A 111 5.45 20.26 5.80
CA GLU A 111 6.79 19.67 5.95
C GLU A 111 7.26 18.93 4.69
N GLY A 112 6.35 18.64 3.74
CA GLY A 112 6.68 17.92 2.52
C GLY A 112 7.00 16.44 2.76
N LEU A 113 6.52 15.86 3.87
CA LEU A 113 6.68 14.44 4.19
C LEU A 113 5.64 13.59 3.45
N CYS A 114 4.47 14.17 3.19
CA CYS A 114 3.38 13.51 2.49
C CYS A 114 2.80 14.44 1.42
N ARG A 115 2.36 13.85 0.32
CA ARG A 115 1.54 14.53 -0.68
C ARG A 115 0.10 14.50 -0.20
N VAL A 116 -0.47 15.68 -0.02
CA VAL A 116 -1.85 15.87 0.44
C VAL A 116 -2.67 16.36 -0.75
N GLU A 117 -3.74 15.63 -1.05
CA GLU A 117 -4.72 16.00 -2.07
C GLU A 117 -6.09 16.16 -1.41
N GLU A 118 -6.70 17.33 -1.59
CA GLU A 118 -8.06 17.60 -1.12
C GLU A 118 -9.03 17.25 -2.25
N LYS A 119 -9.94 16.31 -1.99
CA LYS A 119 -11.00 15.89 -2.91
C LYS A 119 -12.36 16.10 -2.24
N ASP A 120 -13.45 16.08 -3.00
CA ASP A 120 -14.83 16.23 -2.49
C ASP A 120 -15.17 15.24 -1.35
N ASP A 121 -14.60 14.04 -1.39
CA ASP A 121 -14.83 12.99 -0.38
C ASP A 121 -13.97 13.16 0.91
N GLY A 122 -13.01 14.08 0.92
CA GLY A 122 -12.10 14.35 2.05
C GLY A 122 -10.63 14.47 1.67
N LEU A 123 -9.75 14.43 2.67
CA LEU A 123 -8.30 14.55 2.48
C LEU A 123 -7.68 13.18 2.17
N PHE A 124 -6.88 13.11 1.11
CA PHE A 124 -6.08 11.96 0.73
C PHE A 124 -4.61 12.24 0.99
N ILE A 125 -3.90 11.23 1.51
CA ILE A 125 -2.48 11.30 1.84
C ILE A 125 -1.75 10.21 1.07
N ALA A 126 -0.64 10.57 0.43
CA ALA A 126 0.34 9.64 -0.11
C ALA A 126 1.72 9.92 0.50
N TRP A 127 2.44 8.86 0.88
CA TRP A 127 3.78 9.00 1.45
C TRP A 127 4.81 9.32 0.36
N ILE A 128 5.69 10.29 0.63
CA ILE A 128 6.79 10.66 -0.27
C ILE A 128 8.06 9.94 0.19
N ASN A 129 8.60 9.04 -0.63
CA ASN A 129 9.83 8.34 -0.31
C ASN A 129 11.06 9.19 -0.62
N ARG A 130 11.61 9.87 0.41
CA ARG A 130 12.81 10.74 0.29
C ARG A 130 14.13 10.00 0.52
N SER A 131 14.16 8.67 0.62
CA SER A 131 15.43 7.97 0.82
C SER A 131 16.31 8.07 -0.43
N PRO A 132 17.65 8.25 -0.30
CA PRO A 132 18.56 8.36 -1.45
C PRO A 132 18.56 7.10 -2.33
N GLU A 133 18.26 5.94 -1.75
CA GLU A 133 18.09 4.69 -2.49
C GLU A 133 16.81 4.68 -3.34
N ALA A 134 15.71 5.24 -2.81
CA ALA A 134 14.47 5.36 -3.56
C ALA A 134 14.58 6.39 -4.69
N LEU A 135 15.30 7.49 -4.44
CA LEU A 135 15.58 8.48 -5.47
C LEU A 135 16.46 7.89 -6.59
N ARG A 136 17.45 7.06 -6.24
CA ARG A 136 18.26 6.30 -7.22
C ARG A 136 17.40 5.33 -8.04
N ARG A 137 16.57 4.50 -7.39
CA ARG A 137 15.66 3.60 -8.12
C ARG A 137 14.69 4.35 -9.03
N ALA A 138 14.13 5.46 -8.57
CA ALA A 138 13.23 6.29 -9.38
C ALA A 138 13.96 6.96 -10.56
N ALA A 139 15.18 7.45 -10.35
CA ALA A 139 16.01 8.00 -11.43
C ALA A 139 16.41 6.92 -12.44
N ASP A 140 16.78 5.72 -11.98
CA ASP A 140 17.12 4.59 -12.83
C ASP A 140 15.91 4.12 -13.64
N SER A 141 14.72 4.04 -13.03
CA SER A 141 13.48 3.74 -13.75
C SER A 141 13.17 4.80 -14.79
N ARG A 142 13.18 6.10 -14.43
CA ARG A 142 12.96 7.18 -15.40
C ARG A 142 13.96 7.17 -16.55
N LYS A 143 15.24 6.84 -16.27
CA LYS A 143 16.26 6.69 -17.31
C LYS A 143 16.00 5.49 -18.21
N ARG A 144 15.55 4.36 -17.65
CA ARG A 144 15.13 3.18 -18.44
C ARG A 144 13.92 3.52 -19.31
N ASP A 145 12.89 4.16 -18.76
CA ASP A 145 11.69 4.53 -19.51
C ASP A 145 12.02 5.52 -20.63
N GLN A 146 12.93 6.48 -20.39
CA GLN A 146 13.42 7.40 -21.42
C GLN A 146 14.24 6.68 -22.51
N ALA A 147 15.07 5.72 -22.12
CA ALA A 147 15.83 4.91 -23.08
C ALA A 147 14.91 4.02 -23.92
N GLU A 148 13.92 3.39 -23.29
CA GLU A 148 12.91 2.58 -23.95
C GLU A 148 12.04 3.42 -24.89
N ALA A 149 11.60 4.61 -24.49
CA ALA A 149 10.87 5.52 -25.36
C ALA A 149 11.72 5.97 -26.58
N ALA A 150 13.02 6.23 -26.37
CA ALA A 150 13.93 6.57 -27.46
C ALA A 150 14.23 5.39 -28.39
N ASP A 151 14.28 4.16 -27.86
CA ASP A 151 14.40 2.93 -28.65
C ASP A 151 13.11 2.66 -29.45
N GLN A 152 11.94 2.77 -28.81
CA GLN A 152 10.62 2.61 -29.45
C GLN A 152 10.46 3.58 -30.63
N MET A 153 10.81 4.86 -30.46
CA MET A 153 10.75 5.83 -31.55
C MET A 153 11.65 5.44 -32.73
N ARG A 154 12.86 4.92 -32.46
CA ARG A 154 13.74 4.41 -33.52
C ARG A 154 13.19 3.18 -34.22
N GLU A 155 12.58 2.26 -33.48
CA GLU A 155 11.94 1.08 -34.04
C GLU A 155 10.74 1.44 -34.92
N GLU A 156 9.91 2.39 -34.47
CA GLU A 156 8.77 2.91 -35.22
C GLU A 156 9.20 3.49 -36.57
N ASP A 157 10.25 4.32 -36.59
CA ASP A 157 10.78 4.89 -37.83
C ASP A 157 11.27 3.83 -38.82
N LEU A 158 11.96 2.79 -38.33
CA LEU A 158 12.46 1.68 -39.15
C LEU A 158 11.32 0.86 -39.74
N ILE A 159 10.29 0.57 -38.94
CA ILE A 159 9.10 -0.16 -39.37
C ILE A 159 8.33 0.65 -40.41
N GLN A 160 8.12 1.95 -40.18
CA GLN A 160 7.44 2.83 -41.13
C GLN A 160 8.20 2.90 -42.47
N ALA A 161 9.53 2.99 -42.44
CA ALA A 161 10.35 2.99 -43.65
C ALA A 161 10.21 1.68 -44.45
N GLN A 162 10.14 0.52 -43.78
CA GLN A 162 9.92 -0.77 -44.42
C GLN A 162 8.51 -0.88 -45.02
N ILE A 163 7.49 -0.43 -44.30
CA ILE A 163 6.09 -0.37 -44.78
C ILE A 163 5.99 0.52 -46.02
N ALA A 164 6.57 1.72 -45.98
CA ALA A 164 6.57 2.63 -47.12
C ALA A 164 7.25 2.02 -48.35
N ARG A 165 8.38 1.32 -48.16
CA ARG A 165 9.08 0.60 -49.24
C ARG A 165 8.23 -0.53 -49.83
N ALA A 166 7.55 -1.32 -48.98
CA ALA A 166 6.66 -2.38 -49.43
C ALA A 166 5.43 -1.84 -50.19
N HIS A 167 4.84 -0.72 -49.72
CA HIS A 167 3.76 -0.04 -50.42
C HIS A 167 4.19 0.54 -51.78
N ALA A 168 5.40 1.09 -51.87
CA ALA A 168 5.93 1.57 -53.14
C ALA A 168 6.11 0.43 -54.15
N GLN A 169 6.64 -0.71 -53.72
CA GLN A 169 6.81 -1.88 -54.59
C GLN A 169 5.49 -2.46 -55.08
N THR A 170 4.48 -2.59 -54.20
CA THR A 170 3.13 -3.06 -54.59
C THR A 170 2.40 -2.10 -55.51
N LYS A 171 2.58 -0.78 -55.34
CA LYS A 171 1.98 0.22 -56.23
C LYS A 171 2.58 0.16 -57.64
N VAL A 172 3.91 -0.04 -57.75
CA VAL A 172 4.58 -0.16 -59.05
C VAL A 172 4.16 -1.43 -59.80
N THR A 173 3.98 -2.56 -59.11
CA THR A 173 3.42 -3.77 -59.73
C THR A 173 1.95 -3.63 -60.10
N ALA A 174 1.16 -2.81 -59.38
CA ALA A 174 -0.23 -2.55 -59.73
C ALA A 174 -0.40 -1.58 -60.93
N THR A 175 0.51 -0.61 -61.12
CA THR A 175 0.44 0.35 -62.25
C THR A 175 1.09 -0.15 -63.55
N ALA A 176 1.81 -1.27 -63.53
CA ALA A 176 2.32 -1.93 -64.73
C ALA A 176 1.30 -2.91 -65.36
N ALA A 177 0.10 -3.04 -64.80
CA ALA A 177 -0.97 -3.91 -65.29
C ALA A 177 -2.10 -3.10 -65.94
N THR A 178 -1.97 -2.82 -67.25
CA THR A 178 -3.11 -2.63 -68.16
C THR A 178 -3.78 -4.00 -68.39
N PRO A 179 -5.12 -4.09 -68.55
CA PRO A 179 -5.86 -5.32 -68.30
C PRO A 179 -5.89 -6.21 -69.55
N GLU A 180 -5.03 -7.23 -69.56
CA GLU A 180 -5.16 -8.36 -70.46
C GLU A 180 -5.66 -9.58 -69.66
N THR A 181 -6.86 -10.03 -70.00
CA THR A 181 -7.54 -11.32 -69.80
C THR A 181 -6.83 -12.41 -68.95
N PRO A 182 -7.53 -13.05 -67.99
CA PRO A 182 -6.95 -14.05 -67.09
C PRO A 182 -6.72 -15.40 -67.79
N GLU A 183 -5.46 -15.75 -68.03
CA GLU A 183 -5.09 -17.13 -68.35
C GLU A 183 -4.62 -17.85 -67.08
N SER A 184 -5.45 -18.79 -66.68
CA SER A 184 -5.23 -19.76 -65.62
C SER A 184 -4.02 -20.66 -65.91
N ALA A 185 -2.96 -20.50 -65.12
CA ALA A 185 -1.94 -21.53 -64.94
C ALA A 185 -1.82 -21.87 -63.44
N PRO A 186 -2.38 -23.00 -62.96
CA PRO A 186 -2.17 -23.44 -61.59
C PRO A 186 -0.75 -24.01 -61.47
N THR A 187 0.18 -23.24 -60.90
CA THR A 187 1.45 -23.81 -60.47
C THR A 187 1.24 -24.49 -59.12
N SER A 188 1.36 -25.81 -59.14
CA SER A 188 1.21 -26.72 -58.00
C SER A 188 1.93 -26.20 -56.75
N ILE A 189 1.17 -26.00 -55.68
CA ILE A 189 1.72 -25.84 -54.33
C ILE A 189 2.00 -27.25 -53.84
N GLU A 190 3.25 -27.71 -53.98
CA GLU A 190 3.73 -28.89 -53.25
C GLU A 190 3.89 -28.50 -51.76
N PRO A 191 3.16 -29.14 -50.82
CA PRO A 191 3.29 -28.87 -49.40
C PRO A 191 4.55 -29.57 -48.86
N GLY A 192 5.69 -28.86 -48.86
CA GLY A 192 6.90 -29.47 -48.31
C GLY A 192 8.19 -28.72 -48.53
N ARG A 193 8.31 -27.47 -48.06
CA ARG A 193 9.63 -26.92 -47.79
C ARG A 193 9.62 -26.08 -46.53
N THR A 194 10.02 -26.73 -45.44
CA THR A 194 10.34 -26.07 -44.18
C THR A 194 11.54 -25.16 -44.41
N VAL A 195 11.33 -23.84 -44.32
CA VAL A 195 12.43 -22.89 -44.31
C VAL A 195 13.02 -22.91 -42.89
N GLY A 196 14.11 -23.66 -42.72
CA GLY A 196 14.82 -23.76 -41.46
C GLY A 196 15.52 -22.45 -41.12
N PHE A 197 15.02 -21.72 -40.13
CA PHE A 197 15.72 -20.58 -39.55
C PHE A 197 16.81 -21.10 -38.60
N GLN A 198 18.02 -21.32 -39.13
CA GLN A 198 19.18 -21.72 -38.33
C GLN A 198 19.81 -20.48 -37.69
N LEU A 199 19.58 -20.28 -36.39
CA LEU A 199 20.33 -19.33 -35.56
C LEU A 199 21.71 -19.94 -35.26
N PRO A 200 22.85 -19.35 -35.68
CA PRO A 200 24.15 -19.92 -35.37
C PRO A 200 24.50 -19.71 -33.90
N ALA A 201 24.32 -20.75 -33.09
CA ALA A 201 24.91 -20.84 -31.77
C ALA A 201 26.40 -21.20 -31.93
N SER A 202 27.27 -20.19 -31.92
CA SER A 202 28.71 -20.40 -31.84
C SER A 202 29.07 -21.06 -30.51
N ARG A 203 29.54 -22.31 -30.56
CA ARG A 203 30.21 -22.98 -29.45
C ARG A 203 31.70 -22.98 -29.76
N SER A 204 32.45 -22.04 -29.20
CA SER A 204 33.91 -22.10 -29.18
C SER A 204 34.36 -23.12 -28.14
N SER A 205 35.48 -23.73 -28.48
CA SER A 205 36.19 -24.80 -27.80
C SER A 205 36.52 -24.54 -26.33
N LYS A 206 36.60 -25.67 -25.64
CA LYS A 206 37.05 -25.94 -24.28
C LYS A 206 38.54 -25.63 -24.12
N GLU A 207 38.90 -24.90 -23.07
CA GLU A 207 40.17 -25.02 -22.36
C GLU A 207 39.89 -25.00 -20.86
N GLU A 208 40.53 -25.91 -20.13
CA GLU A 208 40.19 -26.33 -18.76
C GLU A 208 40.64 -25.34 -17.67
N SER A 209 39.83 -25.17 -16.62
CA SER A 209 40.31 -25.33 -15.23
C SER A 209 39.17 -25.37 -14.20
N LYS A 210 38.99 -26.58 -13.65
CA LYS A 210 38.67 -26.95 -12.25
C LYS A 210 37.75 -26.02 -11.42
N MET A 211 36.57 -26.52 -11.00
CA MET A 211 36.34 -27.16 -9.69
C MET A 211 34.84 -27.23 -9.33
N SER A 212 34.42 -28.43 -8.91
CA SER A 212 33.37 -28.77 -7.93
C SER A 212 31.87 -28.45 -8.15
N GLN A 213 31.14 -29.53 -8.46
CA GLN A 213 29.96 -30.05 -7.76
C GLN A 213 28.60 -29.31 -7.87
N GLY A 214 27.79 -29.77 -8.83
CA GLY A 214 26.54 -30.51 -8.57
C GLY A 214 25.35 -29.81 -7.90
N LYS A 215 24.30 -29.51 -8.69
CA LYS A 215 22.93 -30.09 -8.60
C LYS A 215 22.03 -29.44 -9.68
N LYS A 216 21.05 -30.23 -10.14
CA LYS A 216 20.30 -30.14 -11.43
C LYS A 216 19.42 -28.88 -11.58
N PRO A 217 19.24 -28.29 -12.79
CA PRO A 217 18.20 -27.30 -13.03
C PRO A 217 16.81 -27.95 -13.13
N LEU A 218 15.83 -27.29 -12.53
CA LEU A 218 14.43 -27.68 -12.40
C LEU A 218 13.71 -27.58 -13.75
N ASN A 219 13.05 -28.65 -14.19
CA ASN A 219 12.27 -28.67 -15.43
C ASN A 219 11.01 -27.79 -15.30
N VAL A 220 11.00 -26.66 -16.01
CA VAL A 220 9.91 -25.66 -16.05
C VAL A 220 8.72 -26.06 -16.94
N PHE A 221 8.78 -27.20 -17.65
CA PHE A 221 7.72 -27.64 -18.58
C PHE A 221 6.79 -28.76 -18.04
N LYS A 222 6.64 -28.90 -16.73
CA LYS A 222 5.65 -29.83 -16.16
C LYS A 222 4.82 -29.17 -15.05
N ALA A 223 3.98 -28.22 -15.45
CA ALA A 223 2.90 -27.67 -14.61
C ALA A 223 1.72 -27.25 -15.48
N ALA A 224 1.06 -28.22 -16.11
CA ALA A 224 -0.20 -28.00 -16.83
C ALA A 224 -1.11 -29.22 -16.72
N LYS A 225 -1.71 -29.41 -15.53
CA LYS A 225 -3.01 -30.08 -15.34
C LYS A 225 -3.41 -29.98 -13.86
N GLN A 226 -4.19 -28.97 -13.52
CA GLN A 226 -5.18 -29.10 -12.45
C GLN A 226 -6.57 -28.74 -13.02
N PRO A 227 -7.58 -29.60 -12.82
CA PRO A 227 -8.94 -29.30 -13.26
C PRO A 227 -9.57 -28.24 -12.34
N MET A 228 -10.01 -27.12 -12.93
CA MET A 228 -10.86 -26.14 -12.27
C MET A 228 -12.17 -26.80 -11.83
N LYS A 229 -12.32 -27.05 -10.52
CA LYS A 229 -13.63 -27.32 -9.93
C LYS A 229 -14.39 -26.00 -9.84
N ARG A 230 -15.28 -25.75 -10.81
CA ARG A 230 -16.30 -24.70 -10.74
C ARG A 230 -17.20 -25.00 -9.54
N LYS A 231 -17.12 -24.18 -8.48
CA LYS A 231 -18.12 -24.17 -7.42
C LYS A 231 -19.40 -23.56 -8.01
N ARG A 232 -20.45 -24.36 -8.17
CA ARG A 232 -21.81 -23.87 -8.43
C ARG A 232 -22.26 -23.08 -7.20
N THR A 233 -22.45 -21.79 -7.33
CA THR A 233 -23.22 -20.99 -6.38
C THR A 233 -24.68 -21.09 -6.77
N ASP A 234 -25.34 -22.17 -6.35
CA ASP A 234 -26.80 -22.18 -6.29
C ASP A 234 -27.19 -21.57 -4.94
N SER A 235 -27.59 -20.29 -4.99
CA SER A 235 -28.32 -19.63 -3.91
C SER A 235 -29.76 -20.14 -3.96
N PRO A 236 -30.31 -20.78 -2.92
CA PRO A 236 -31.71 -21.11 -2.90
C PRO A 236 -32.54 -19.82 -2.74
N ILE A 237 -33.27 -19.47 -3.80
CA ILE A 237 -34.35 -18.49 -3.75
C ILE A 237 -35.45 -19.10 -2.88
N PHE A 238 -35.59 -18.57 -1.66
CA PHE A 238 -36.74 -18.87 -0.80
C PHE A 238 -37.96 -18.13 -1.36
N VAL A 239 -38.76 -18.85 -2.16
CA VAL A 239 -40.10 -18.44 -2.55
C VAL A 239 -41.03 -18.92 -1.43
N ALA A 240 -41.65 -17.98 -0.72
CA ALA A 240 -42.74 -18.29 0.21
C ALA A 240 -44.04 -18.53 -0.58
N PRO A 241 -44.82 -19.57 -0.24
CA PRO A 241 -46.22 -19.62 -0.60
C PRO A 241 -47.13 -19.76 0.62
N THR A 242 -48.14 -18.88 0.68
CA THR A 242 -49.39 -18.88 1.47
C THR A 242 -49.30 -18.73 2.99
#